data_AF-A0A7D7XAD4-F1
#
_entry.id   AF-A0A7D7XAD4-F1
#
_cell.length_a   1.000
_cell.length_b   1.000
_cell.length_c   1.000
_cell.angle_alpha   90.00
_cell.angle_beta   90.00
_cell.angle_gamma   90.00
#
_symmetry.space_group_name_H-M   'P 1'
#
loop_
_entity.id
_entity.type
_entity.pdbx_description
1 polymer ?
#
loop_
_entity_poly.entity_id
_entity_poly.type
_entity_poly.pdbx_seq_one_letter_code
_entity_poly.pdbx_strand_id
1 'polypeptide(L)' 'MLRDRNPKHWKLLVFYCNPEQPRLFVAKRSGSPITLNFAKPMAWAITGLVLAVPIAGAVVDFAHSVR' A
#
# COMPACT_ATOMS: atom_id res chain seq x y z
N MET A 1 -15.54 11.53 -2.11
CA MET A 1 -15.12 10.24 -1.48
C MET A 1 -15.29 10.38 0.02
N LEU A 2 -16.14 9.55 0.66
CA LEU A 2 -16.28 9.56 2.12
C LEU A 2 -15.04 8.92 2.76
N ARG A 3 -14.52 9.54 3.83
CA ARG A 3 -13.41 9.01 4.62
C ARG A 3 -13.93 8.01 5.64
N ASP A 4 -13.39 6.80 5.62
CA ASP A 4 -13.71 5.76 6.59
C ASP A 4 -12.85 5.93 7.85
N ARG A 5 -13.52 6.17 8.99
CA ARG A 5 -12.88 6.36 10.30
C ARG A 5 -13.00 5.15 11.22
N ASN A 6 -13.63 4.05 10.77
CA ASN A 6 -13.81 2.86 11.60
C ASN A 6 -12.44 2.20 11.86
N PRO A 7 -11.95 2.16 13.12
CA PRO A 7 -10.62 1.63 13.43
C PRO A 7 -10.46 0.15 13.03
N LYS A 8 -11.55 -0.62 12.91
CA LYS A 8 -11.48 -2.03 12.49
C LYS A 8 -10.88 -2.20 11.09
N HIS A 9 -11.10 -1.21 10.22
CA HIS A 9 -10.61 -1.21 8.84
C HIS A 9 -9.18 -0.67 8.71
N TRP A 10 -8.57 -0.19 9.80
CA TRP A 10 -7.20 0.35 9.78
C TRP A 10 -6.26 -0.59 10.54
N LYS A 11 -5.31 -1.19 9.82
CA LYS A 11 -4.31 -2.13 10.37
C LYS A 11 -2.94 -1.46 10.42
N LEU A 12 -2.17 -1.76 11.48
CA LEU A 12 -0.84 -1.18 11.72
C LEU A 12 -0.81 0.35 11.57
N LEU A 13 -1.90 1.01 11.97
CA LEU A 13 -2.13 2.47 11.86
C LEU A 13 -2.25 3.04 10.43
N VAL A 14 -1.74 2.36 9.40
CA VAL A 14 -1.59 2.92 8.04
C VAL A 14 -2.33 2.17 6.93
N PHE A 15 -2.57 0.86 7.09
CA PHE A 15 -3.16 0.03 6.04
C PHE A 15 -4.68 0.01 6.13
N TYR A 16 -5.36 0.38 5.06
CA TYR A 16 -6.81 0.25 4.97
C TYR A 16 -7.20 -1.14 4.45
N CYS A 17 -8.02 -1.86 5.21
CA CYS A 17 -8.49 -3.20 4.91
C CYS A 17 -10.00 -3.29 5.17
N ASN A 18 -10.82 -3.18 4.13
CA ASN A 18 -12.26 -3.42 4.19
C ASN A 18 -12.71 -4.32 3.02
N PRO A 19 -13.04 -5.61 3.28
CA PRO A 19 -13.51 -6.53 2.25
C PRO A 19 -14.81 -6.07 1.58
N GLU A 20 -15.72 -5.47 2.35
CA GLU A 20 -17.04 -5.00 1.90
C GLU A 20 -16.93 -3.79 0.98
N GLN A 21 -15.84 -3.01 1.09
CA GLN A 21 -15.59 -1.89 0.20
C GLN A 21 -15.07 -2.40 -1.15
N PRO A 22 -15.79 -2.22 -2.27
CA PRO A 22 -15.35 -2.73 -3.57
C PRO A 22 -14.22 -1.90 -4.20
N ARG A 23 -14.05 -0.66 -3.74
CA ARG A 23 -13.09 0.29 -4.31
C ARG A 23 -11.66 -0.09 -3.91
N LEU A 24 -10.78 -0.10 -4.90
CA LEU A 24 -9.33 -0.24 -4.69
C LEU A 24 -8.72 1.02 -4.10
N PHE A 25 -9.09 2.20 -4.64
CA PHE A 25 -8.65 3.49 -4.13
C PHE A 25 -9.73 4.13 -3.25
N VAL A 26 -9.36 4.46 -2.03
CA VAL A 26 -10.23 5.08 -1.01
C VAL A 26 -9.57 6.30 -0.41
N ALA A 27 -10.35 7.18 0.22
CA ALA A 27 -9.79 8.33 0.91
C ALA A 27 -9.06 7.90 2.18
N LYS A 28 -7.86 8.44 2.40
CA LYS A 28 -7.06 8.16 3.61
C LYS A 28 -7.75 8.78 4.85
N ARG A 29 -7.59 8.17 6.04
CA ARG A 29 -8.20 8.66 7.30
C ARG A 29 -7.81 10.11 7.63
N SER A 30 -6.56 10.48 7.37
CA SER A 30 -5.97 11.77 7.72
C SER A 30 -5.33 12.44 6.51
N GLY A 31 -5.75 13.67 6.21
CA GLY A 31 -5.03 14.64 5.34
C GLY A 31 -4.88 14.29 3.86
N SER A 32 -4.27 13.14 3.54
CA SER A 32 -3.93 12.70 2.18
C SER A 32 -5.17 12.40 1.31
N PRO A 33 -5.02 12.48 -0.03
CA PRO A 33 -6.12 12.29 -0.95
C PRO A 33 -6.56 10.82 -1.08
N ILE A 34 -5.63 9.85 -1.20
CA ILE A 34 -5.96 8.44 -1.45
C ILE A 34 -5.09 7.44 -0.66
N THR A 35 -5.59 6.21 -0.52
CA THR A 35 -4.86 5.00 -0.12
C THR A 35 -5.46 3.78 -0.83
N LEU A 36 -4.75 2.65 -0.79
CA LEU A 36 -5.21 1.38 -1.34
C LEU A 36 -5.99 0.56 -0.31
N ASN A 37 -6.98 -0.17 -0.77
CA ASN A 37 -7.68 -1.19 0.01
C ASN A 37 -6.93 -2.52 -0.06
N PHE A 38 -6.14 -2.81 0.96
CA PHE A 38 -5.32 -4.03 1.09
C PHE A 38 -6.14 -5.30 1.36
N ALA A 39 -7.46 -5.21 1.49
CA ALA A 39 -8.35 -6.36 1.38
C ALA A 39 -8.50 -6.85 -0.08
N LYS A 40 -7.98 -6.11 -1.08
CA LYS A 40 -8.04 -6.48 -2.50
C LYS A 40 -6.68 -6.97 -2.99
N PRO A 41 -6.60 -8.11 -3.71
CA PRO A 41 -5.34 -8.61 -4.25
C PRO A 41 -4.57 -7.60 -5.11
N MET A 42 -5.30 -6.77 -5.87
CA MET A 42 -4.70 -5.74 -6.72
C MET A 42 -3.91 -4.69 -5.93
N ALA A 43 -4.25 -4.42 -4.66
CA ALA A 43 -3.48 -3.49 -3.83
C ALA A 43 -2.06 -4.03 -3.58
N TRP A 44 -1.93 -5.33 -3.35
CA TRP A 44 -0.64 -6.00 -3.17
C TRP A 44 0.15 -6.06 -4.47
N ALA A 45 -0.50 -6.30 -5.61
CA ALA A 45 0.16 -6.26 -6.92
C ALA A 45 0.76 -4.87 -7.22
N ILE A 46 -0.02 -3.80 -7.01
CA ILE A 46 0.46 -2.42 -7.19
C ILE A 46 1.62 -2.12 -6.22
N THR A 47 1.47 -2.50 -4.95
CA THR A 47 2.51 -2.28 -3.94
C THR A 47 3.80 -3.01 -4.30
N GLY A 48 3.71 -4.28 -4.73
CA GLY A 48 4.85 -5.07 -5.18
C GLY A 48 5.54 -4.45 -6.40
N LEU A 49 4.77 -3.99 -7.38
CA LEU A 49 5.30 -3.33 -8.58
C LEU A 49 6.06 -2.04 -8.24
N VAL A 50 5.50 -1.21 -7.36
CA VAL A 50 6.14 0.04 -6.91
C VAL A 50 7.43 -0.25 -6.14
N LEU A 51 7.43 -1.29 -5.31
CA LEU A 51 8.60 -1.67 -4.52
C LEU A 51 9.66 -2.42 -5.35
N ALA A 52 9.31 -3.02 -6.48
CA ALA A 52 10.23 -3.80 -7.29
C ALA A 52 11.45 -2.98 -7.77
N VAL A 53 11.23 -1.73 -8.20
CA VAL A 53 12.30 -0.85 -8.71
C VAL A 53 13.34 -0.52 -7.64
N PRO A 54 12.99 0.04 -6.46
CA PRO A 54 13.99 0.34 -5.43
C PRO A 54 14.65 -0.92 -4.87
N ILE A 55 13.92 -2.04 -4.75
CA ILE A 55 14.50 -3.32 -4.32
C ILE A 55 15.54 -3.80 -5.33
N ALA A 56 15.22 -3.80 -6.64
CA ALA A 56 16.15 -4.20 -7.68
C ALA A 56 17.41 -3.31 -7.68
N GLY A 57 17.24 -1.99 -7.53
CA GLY A 57 18.36 -1.05 -7.39
C GLY A 57 19.25 -1.38 -6.20
N ALA A 58 18.66 -1.60 -5.02
CA ALA A 58 19.40 -1.96 -3.82
C ALA A 58 20.14 -3.30 -3.96
N VAL A 59 19.55 -4.29 -4.62
CA VAL A 59 20.20 -5.58 -4.91
C VAL A 59 21.40 -5.42 -5.83
N VAL A 60 21.28 -4.60 -6.88
CA VAL A 60 22.38 -4.32 -7.81
C VAL A 60 23.52 -3.57 -7.12
N ASP A 61 23.20 -2.53 -6.35
CA ASP A 61 24.18 -1.74 -5.60
C ASP A 61 24.94 -2.60 -4.59
N PHE A 62 24.21 -3.38 -3.80
CA PHE A 62 24.80 -4.34 -2.86
C PHE A 62 25.74 -5.33 -3.58
N ALA A 63 25.31 -5.87 -4.73
CA ALA A 63 26.12 -6.80 -5.52
C ALA A 63 27.39 -6.18 -6.14
N HIS A 64 27.46 -4.86 -6.29
CA HIS A 64 28.70 -4.16 -6.67
C HIS A 64 29.59 -3.88 -5.46
N SER A 65 29.03 -3.58 -4.29
CA SER A 65 29.78 -3.27 -3.07
C SER A 65 30.61 -4.44 -2.51
N VAL A 66 30.25 -5.67 -2.87
CA VAL A 66 30.90 -6.91 -2.39
C VAL A 66 31.92 -7.50 -3.37
N ARG A 67 32.14 -6.87 -4.53
CA ARG A 67 33.17 -7.25 -5.51
C ARG A 67 34.42 -6.42 -5.29
#